data_AF-A0A950G8G9-F1
#
_entry.id   AF-A0A950G8G9-F1
#
_cell.length_a   1.000
_cell.length_b   1.000
_cell.length_c   1.000
_cell.angle_alpha   90.00
_cell.angle_beta   90.00
_cell.angle_gamma   90.00
#
_symmetry.space_group_name_H-M   'P 1'
#
loop_
_entity.id
_entity.type
_entity.pdbx_description
1 polymer ?
#
loop_
_entity_poly.entity_id
_entity_poly.type
_entity_poly.pdbx_seq_one_letter_code
_entity_poly.pdbx_strand_id
1 'polypeptide(L)'
;QDLYVEHGDRRFGPYTPSGGPIPLHRYRKYQKSKLEERADRVAVLAERLGLPRATLDGTLPSAPSTRWALDRRPFSDPDPFQQLAYPSPLAAKHAIADELGMPLARLSAEDRAFIDALLRDTLEKSAVLTRVREHFRPTGAGVGSC
;
A
#
# COMPACT_ATOMS: atom_id res chain seq x y z
N GLN A 1 22.14 -64.82 -32.71
CA GLN A 1 22.05 -65.34 -34.09
C GLN A 1 23.14 -64.61 -34.84
N ASP A 2 24.20 -65.33 -35.22
CA ASP A 2 25.43 -64.70 -35.69
C ASP A 2 25.34 -64.46 -37.20
N LEU A 3 25.64 -63.23 -37.63
CA LEU A 3 25.53 -62.82 -39.03
C LEU A 3 26.83 -63.15 -39.76
N TYR A 4 26.72 -63.98 -40.79
CA TYR A 4 27.81 -64.32 -41.70
C TYR A 4 27.44 -63.84 -43.11
N VAL A 5 28.43 -63.34 -43.83
CA VAL A 5 28.27 -62.92 -45.23
C VAL A 5 29.14 -63.82 -46.09
N GLU A 6 28.56 -64.38 -47.14
CA GLU A 6 29.26 -65.21 -48.12
C GLU A 6 29.46 -64.41 -49.40
N HIS A 7 30.68 -64.43 -49.92
CA HIS A 7 31.01 -63.80 -51.20
C HIS A 7 31.95 -64.72 -51.99
N GLY A 8 31.44 -65.31 -53.08
CA GLY A 8 32.08 -66.41 -53.77
C GLY A 8 32.15 -67.67 -52.88
N ASP A 9 33.27 -68.40 -52.92
CA ASP A 9 33.49 -69.61 -52.10
C ASP A 9 34.05 -69.32 -50.70
N ARG A 10 33.99 -68.07 -50.23
CA ARG A 10 34.57 -67.66 -48.94
C ARG A 10 33.51 -67.05 -48.03
N ARG A 11 33.46 -67.55 -46.79
CA ARG A 11 32.57 -67.09 -45.73
C ARG A 11 33.31 -66.16 -44.76
N PHE A 12 32.73 -64.99 -44.51
CA PHE A 12 33.26 -63.98 -43.60
C PHE A 12 32.29 -63.76 -42.42
N GLY A 13 32.83 -63.65 -41.20
CA GLY A 13 32.07 -63.41 -39.98
C GLY A 13 32.72 -64.06 -38.75
N PRO A 14 32.10 -63.96 -37.56
CA PRO A 14 30.79 -63.36 -37.27
C PRO A 14 30.84 -61.84 -37.11
N TYR A 15 29.89 -61.12 -37.71
CA TYR A 15 29.76 -59.66 -37.54
C TYR A 15 28.87 -59.35 -36.34
N THR A 16 29.37 -58.49 -35.44
CA THR A 16 28.58 -57.92 -34.34
C THR A 16 28.07 -56.52 -34.72
N PRO A 17 26.86 -56.14 -34.29
CA PRO A 17 26.38 -54.77 -34.49
C PRO A 17 27.30 -53.79 -33.76
N SER A 18 27.74 -52.74 -34.45
CA SER A 18 28.67 -51.74 -33.91
C SER A 18 28.04 -50.81 -32.87
N GLY A 19 26.72 -50.87 -32.67
CA GLY A 19 25.98 -50.02 -31.74
C GLY A 19 24.98 -50.82 -30.89
N GLY A 20 24.77 -50.36 -29.66
CA GLY A 20 23.77 -50.91 -28.76
C GLY A 20 22.33 -50.64 -29.22
N PRO A 21 21.33 -51.24 -28.55
CA PRO A 21 19.92 -51.09 -28.92
C PRO A 21 19.51 -49.60 -28.94
N ILE A 22 18.85 -49.17 -30.01
CA ILE A 22 18.27 -47.83 -30.09
C ILE A 22 17.21 -47.72 -28.98
N PRO A 23 17.35 -46.78 -28.02
CA PRO A 23 16.43 -46.73 -26.90
C PRO A 23 15.05 -46.27 -27.37
N LEU A 24 14.09 -47.20 -27.36
CA LEU A 24 12.70 -46.91 -27.64
C LEU A 24 12.17 -45.97 -26.53
N HIS A 25 11.48 -44.90 -26.92
CA HIS A 25 10.93 -43.86 -26.03
C HIS A 25 11.92 -42.92 -25.32
N ARG A 26 13.21 -42.96 -25.65
CA ARG A 26 14.19 -42.01 -25.11
C ARG A 26 14.65 -41.02 -26.19
N TYR A 27 13.92 -39.92 -26.30
CA TYR A 27 14.30 -38.80 -27.15
C TYR A 27 15.11 -37.76 -26.39
N ARG A 28 16.00 -37.06 -27.10
CA ARG A 28 16.64 -35.85 -26.57
C ARG A 28 15.56 -34.80 -26.29
N LYS A 29 15.53 -34.26 -25.08
CA LYS A 29 14.69 -33.10 -24.74
C LYS A 29 15.53 -31.84 -24.87
N TYR A 30 14.98 -30.82 -25.52
CA TYR A 30 15.61 -29.50 -25.56
C TYR A 30 15.56 -28.86 -24.17
N GLN A 31 16.55 -28.03 -23.87
CA GLN A 31 16.52 -27.22 -22.65
C GLN A 31 15.31 -26.28 -22.71
N LYS A 32 14.58 -26.16 -21.60
CA LYS A 32 13.46 -25.23 -21.50
C LYS A 32 13.94 -23.79 -21.68
N SER A 33 13.12 -22.98 -22.33
CA SER A 33 13.34 -21.54 -22.41
C SER A 33 13.05 -20.85 -21.06
N LYS A 34 13.60 -19.65 -20.85
CA LYS A 34 13.29 -18.83 -19.66
C LYS A 34 11.79 -18.53 -19.52
N LEU A 35 11.06 -18.47 -20.64
CA LEU A 35 9.61 -18.24 -20.65
C LEU A 35 8.88 -19.47 -20.12
N GLU A 36 9.24 -20.67 -20.57
CA GLU A 36 8.65 -21.92 -20.08
C GLU A 36 8.92 -22.13 -18.58
N GLU A 37 10.14 -21.86 -18.12
CA GLU A 37 10.46 -21.92 -16.68
C GLU A 37 9.65 -20.92 -15.84
N ARG A 38 9.33 -19.75 -16.39
CA ARG A 38 8.47 -18.76 -15.73
C ARG A 38 7.03 -19.26 -15.68
N ALA A 39 6.53 -19.81 -16.78
CA ALA A 39 5.19 -20.38 -16.84
C ALA A 39 5.01 -21.54 -15.84
N ASP A 40 6.01 -22.44 -15.73
CA ASP A 40 6.01 -23.51 -14.74
C ASP A 40 5.95 -22.96 -13.31
N ARG A 41 6.74 -21.92 -13.01
CA ARG A 41 6.74 -21.27 -11.68
C ARG A 41 5.40 -20.63 -11.35
N VAL A 42 4.75 -19.98 -12.31
CA VAL A 42 3.41 -19.40 -12.15
C VAL A 42 2.38 -20.50 -11.90
N ALA A 43 2.46 -21.63 -12.62
CA ALA A 43 1.55 -22.76 -12.42
C ALA A 43 1.64 -23.33 -11.01
N VAL A 44 2.86 -23.58 -10.50
CA VAL A 44 3.08 -24.06 -9.12
C VAL A 44 2.54 -23.06 -8.08
N LEU A 45 2.76 -21.75 -8.32
CA LEU A 45 2.24 -20.72 -7.41
C LEU A 45 0.71 -20.67 -7.42
N ALA A 46 0.07 -20.82 -8.59
CA ALA A 46 -1.37 -20.82 -8.72
C ALA A 46 -2.02 -22.01 -7.99
N GLU A 47 -1.43 -23.21 -8.07
CA GLU A 47 -1.88 -24.37 -7.31
C GLU A 47 -1.82 -24.13 -5.80
N ARG A 48 -0.74 -23.53 -5.30
CA ARG A 48 -0.61 -23.16 -3.88
C ARG A 48 -1.64 -22.17 -3.41
N LEU A 49 -2.06 -21.25 -4.27
CA LEU A 49 -3.07 -20.24 -3.97
C LEU A 49 -4.51 -20.75 -4.21
N GLY A 50 -4.68 -21.98 -4.72
CA GLY A 50 -5.98 -22.52 -5.08
C GLY A 50 -6.65 -21.80 -6.26
N LEU A 51 -5.87 -21.13 -7.12
CA LEU A 51 -6.39 -20.35 -8.23
C LEU A 51 -6.61 -21.25 -9.46
N PRO A 52 -7.85 -21.39 -9.98
CA PRO A 52 -8.07 -22.13 -11.22
C PRO A 52 -7.49 -21.35 -12.42
N ARG A 53 -7.04 -22.07 -13.46
CA ARG A 53 -6.48 -21.46 -14.69
C ARG A 53 -7.43 -20.47 -15.37
N ALA A 54 -8.74 -20.69 -15.26
CA ALA A 54 -9.77 -19.81 -15.79
C ALA A 54 -9.71 -18.36 -15.24
N THR A 55 -9.15 -18.17 -14.03
CA THR A 55 -8.91 -16.83 -13.44
C THR A 55 -7.86 -16.04 -14.22
N LEU A 56 -6.89 -16.72 -14.85
CA LEU A 56 -5.81 -16.10 -15.64
C LEU A 56 -6.24 -15.79 -17.08
N ASP A 57 -7.19 -16.56 -17.63
CA ASP A 57 -7.69 -16.40 -19.00
C ASP A 57 -8.64 -15.20 -19.16
N GLY A 58 -8.70 -14.30 -18.18
CA GLY A 58 -9.45 -13.04 -18.22
C GLY A 58 -10.98 -13.22 -18.17
N THR A 59 -11.47 -14.45 -18.11
CA THR A 59 -12.90 -14.76 -18.07
C THR A 59 -13.31 -14.97 -16.61
N LEU A 60 -13.17 -13.92 -15.80
CA LEU A 60 -13.74 -13.95 -14.46
C LEU A 60 -15.27 -13.92 -14.61
N PRO A 61 -16.03 -14.91 -14.08
CA PRO A 61 -17.43 -14.65 -13.83
C PRO A 61 -17.47 -13.42 -12.91
N SER A 62 -18.16 -12.36 -13.34
CA SER A 62 -18.40 -11.19 -12.51
C SER A 62 -18.91 -11.69 -11.17
N ALA A 63 -18.07 -11.60 -10.13
CA ALA A 63 -18.45 -12.06 -8.81
C ALA A 63 -19.77 -11.35 -8.50
N PRO A 64 -20.83 -12.07 -8.08
CA PRO A 64 -22.06 -11.40 -7.71
C PRO A 64 -21.68 -10.37 -6.67
N SER A 65 -21.93 -9.10 -6.96
CA SER A 65 -21.69 -8.03 -6.00
C SER A 65 -22.60 -8.33 -4.82
N THR A 66 -22.08 -9.07 -3.85
CA THR A 66 -22.78 -9.29 -2.60
C THR A 66 -22.68 -7.96 -1.91
N ARG A 67 -23.64 -7.09 -2.21
CA ARG A 67 -23.86 -5.87 -1.45
C ARG A 67 -24.42 -6.38 -0.14
N TRP A 68 -23.54 -6.74 0.78
CA TRP A 68 -23.92 -6.86 2.18
C TRP A 68 -24.61 -5.54 2.51
N ALA A 69 -25.86 -5.63 2.97
CA ALA A 69 -26.57 -4.48 3.52
C ALA A 69 -25.86 -4.11 4.82
N LEU A 70 -24.68 -3.52 4.70
CA LEU A 70 -23.89 -3.02 5.81
C LEU A 70 -24.65 -1.81 6.31
N ASP A 71 -25.11 -1.93 7.55
CA ASP A 71 -25.77 -0.85 8.25
C ASP A 71 -24.78 0.32 8.34
N ARG A 72 -25.04 1.38 7.57
CA ARG A 72 -24.11 2.52 7.42
C ARG A 72 -24.21 3.36 8.68
N ARG A 73 -23.37 3.08 9.66
CA ARG A 73 -23.23 3.93 10.84
C ARG A 73 -22.35 5.13 10.48
N PRO A 74 -22.78 6.37 10.73
CA PRO A 74 -21.88 7.51 10.65
C PRO A 74 -20.74 7.30 11.64
N PHE A 75 -19.53 7.68 11.23
CA PHE A 75 -18.36 7.66 12.09
C PHE A 75 -18.62 8.59 13.27
N SER A 76 -18.85 8.01 14.46
CA SER A 76 -19.02 8.78 15.70
C SER A 76 -17.67 8.86 16.35
N ASP A 77 -16.88 9.86 15.96
CA ASP A 77 -15.56 10.04 16.55
C ASP A 77 -15.37 11.51 16.94
N PRO A 78 -15.17 11.82 18.22
CA PRO A 78 -14.65 13.11 18.62
C PRO A 78 -13.15 13.11 18.28
N ASP A 79 -12.83 13.40 17.01
CA ASP A 79 -11.49 13.77 16.53
C ASP A 79 -10.34 13.02 17.25
N PRO A 80 -10.07 11.75 16.90
CA PRO A 80 -9.16 10.88 17.65
C PRO A 80 -7.71 11.40 17.65
N PHE A 81 -7.39 12.28 16.71
CA PHE A 81 -6.07 12.90 16.54
C PHE A 81 -6.02 14.34 17.08
N GLN A 82 -7.11 14.85 17.67
CA GLN A 82 -7.21 16.20 18.23
C GLN A 82 -6.74 17.28 17.24
N GLN A 83 -7.03 17.11 15.95
CA GLN A 83 -6.62 18.03 14.89
C GLN A 83 -7.51 19.27 14.84
N LEU A 84 -8.80 19.10 15.11
CA LEU A 84 -9.86 20.10 14.98
C LEU A 84 -10.04 20.89 16.27
N ALA A 85 -9.97 20.23 17.43
CA ALA A 85 -10.22 20.86 18.72
C ALA A 85 -9.05 20.68 19.69
N TYR A 86 -8.89 21.64 20.61
CA TYR A 86 -7.99 21.50 21.74
C TYR A 86 -8.59 20.51 22.76
N PRO A 87 -7.77 19.62 23.35
CA PRO A 87 -8.25 18.64 24.32
C PRO A 87 -8.69 19.27 25.65
N SER A 88 -8.21 20.48 25.97
CA SER A 88 -8.60 21.21 27.18
C SER A 88 -8.39 22.73 27.00
N PRO A 89 -9.05 23.57 27.83
CA PRO A 89 -8.80 25.01 27.84
C PRO A 89 -7.34 25.37 28.17
N LEU A 90 -6.66 24.57 29.00
CA LEU A 90 -5.26 24.79 29.35
C LEU A 90 -4.35 24.57 28.13
N ALA A 91 -4.60 23.52 27.34
CA ALA A 91 -3.88 23.27 26.10
C ALA A 91 -4.08 24.40 25.07
N ALA A 92 -5.31 24.94 25.00
CA ALA A 92 -5.61 26.09 24.15
C ALA A 92 -4.86 27.35 24.61
N LYS A 93 -4.81 27.63 25.92
CA LYS A 93 -4.03 28.75 26.49
C LYS A 93 -2.55 28.64 26.17
N HIS A 94 -1.98 27.44 26.24
CA HIS A 94 -0.57 27.22 25.86
C HIS A 94 -0.34 27.53 24.38
N ALA A 95 -1.19 27.01 23.50
CA ALA A 95 -1.08 27.27 22.06
C ALA A 95 -1.25 28.75 21.71
N ILE A 96 -2.11 29.49 22.42
CA ILE A 96 -2.25 30.95 22.25
C ILE A 96 -0.98 31.69 22.69
N ALA A 97 -0.35 31.26 23.80
CA ALA A 97 0.91 31.85 24.25
C ALA A 97 2.03 31.62 23.23
N ASP A 98 2.09 30.42 22.64
CA ASP A 98 3.04 30.07 21.59
C ASP A 98 2.81 30.92 20.33
N GLU A 99 1.55 31.10 19.92
CA GLU A 99 1.17 31.93 18.76
C GLU A 99 1.52 33.41 18.95
N LEU A 100 1.29 33.96 20.15
CA LEU A 100 1.63 35.36 20.47
C LEU A 100 3.13 35.56 20.76
N GLY A 101 3.90 34.48 20.93
CA GLY A 101 5.32 34.54 21.28
C GLY A 101 5.61 35.11 22.67
N MET A 102 4.60 35.15 23.57
CA MET A 102 4.75 35.68 24.92
C MET A 102 3.80 35.00 25.92
N PRO A 103 4.19 34.88 27.20
CA PRO A 103 3.33 34.28 28.20
C PRO A 103 2.08 35.15 28.44
N LEU A 104 0.92 34.50 28.55
CA LEU A 104 -0.38 35.18 28.80
C LEU A 104 -0.37 36.05 30.06
N ALA A 105 0.52 35.76 31.02
CA ALA A 105 0.73 36.55 32.23
C ALA A 105 1.32 37.95 31.98
N ARG A 106 1.69 38.31 30.76
CA ARG A 106 2.09 39.68 30.36
C ARG A 106 0.96 40.48 29.72
N LEU A 107 -0.12 39.82 29.29
CA LEU A 107 -1.28 40.47 28.69
C LEU A 107 -2.04 41.31 29.72
N SER A 108 -2.84 42.29 29.26
CA SER A 108 -3.71 43.05 30.14
C SER A 108 -4.81 42.17 30.76
N ALA A 109 -5.45 42.65 31.83
CA ALA A 109 -6.56 41.91 32.46
C ALA A 109 -7.76 41.74 31.50
N GLU A 110 -7.99 42.75 30.64
CA GLU A 110 -9.05 42.74 29.62
C GLU A 110 -8.77 41.67 28.56
N ASP A 111 -7.54 41.62 28.04
CA ASP A 111 -7.13 40.62 27.05
C ASP A 111 -7.25 39.18 27.57
N ARG A 112 -6.89 38.96 28.84
CA ARG A 112 -7.03 37.64 29.48
C ARG A 112 -8.50 37.26 29.65
N ALA A 113 -9.35 38.20 30.04
CA ALA A 113 -10.78 37.97 30.17
C ALA A 113 -11.42 37.64 28.81
N PHE A 114 -10.98 38.29 27.73
CA PHE A 114 -11.39 37.96 26.36
C PHE A 114 -11.00 36.53 25.98
N ILE A 115 -9.76 36.12 26.22
CA ILE A 115 -9.29 34.75 25.95
C ILE A 115 -10.08 33.73 26.77
N ASP A 116 -10.33 34.00 28.05
CA ASP A 116 -11.09 33.12 28.92
C ASP A 116 -12.56 32.98 28.49
N ALA A 117 -13.19 34.05 28.01
CA ALA A 117 -14.52 34.00 27.42
C ALA A 117 -14.53 33.18 26.13
N LEU A 118 -13.58 33.44 25.22
CA LEU A 118 -13.45 32.72 23.96
C LEU A 118 -13.31 31.20 24.14
N LEU A 119 -12.50 30.77 25.11
CA LEU A 119 -12.26 29.35 25.38
C LEU A 119 -13.42 28.65 26.11
N ARG A 120 -14.33 29.41 26.73
CA ARG A 120 -15.61 28.86 27.23
C ARG A 120 -16.59 28.62 26.08
N ASP A 121 -16.54 29.44 25.05
CA ASP A 121 -17.45 29.36 23.91
C ASP A 121 -17.01 28.29 22.89
N THR A 122 -15.70 28.18 22.60
CA THR A 122 -15.19 27.21 21.63
C THR A 122 -13.77 26.73 21.95
N LEU A 123 -13.51 25.45 21.69
CA LEU A 123 -12.17 24.84 21.71
C LEU A 123 -11.69 24.45 20.32
N GLU A 124 -12.39 24.86 19.27
CA GLU A 124 -12.02 24.58 17.88
C GLU A 124 -10.81 25.44 17.48
N LYS A 125 -9.74 24.80 16.99
CA LYS A 125 -8.43 25.45 16.84
C LYS A 125 -8.46 26.59 15.84
N SER A 126 -9.15 26.42 14.71
CA SER A 126 -9.15 27.45 13.66
C SER A 126 -9.94 28.69 14.11
N ALA A 127 -11.10 28.52 14.73
CA ALA A 127 -11.87 29.64 15.30
C ALA A 127 -11.10 30.37 16.41
N VAL A 128 -10.46 29.64 17.33
CA VAL A 128 -9.69 30.24 18.43
C VAL A 128 -8.53 31.08 17.87
N LEU A 129 -7.69 30.49 17.01
CA LEU A 129 -6.53 31.20 16.46
C LEU A 129 -6.93 32.38 15.57
N THR A 130 -8.01 32.26 14.80
CA THR A 130 -8.51 33.36 13.96
C THR A 130 -8.95 34.54 14.82
N ARG A 131 -9.77 34.32 15.86
CA ARG A 131 -10.26 35.38 16.74
C ARG A 131 -9.15 36.03 17.56
N VAL A 132 -8.21 35.23 18.06
CA VAL A 132 -7.02 35.77 18.76
C VAL A 132 -6.21 36.65 17.82
N ARG A 133 -5.93 36.19 16.60
CA ARG A 133 -5.21 37.00 15.61
C ARG A 133 -5.95 38.30 15.30
N GLU A 134 -7.26 38.27 15.12
CA GLU A 134 -8.07 39.46 14.89
C GLU A 134 -8.02 40.45 16.06
N HIS A 135 -8.08 39.95 17.30
CA HIS A 135 -8.02 40.77 18.51
C HIS A 135 -6.65 41.44 18.70
N PHE A 136 -5.57 40.73 18.40
CA PHE A 136 -4.19 41.23 18.52
C PHE A 136 -3.61 41.76 17.21
N ARG A 137 -4.43 41.95 16.16
CA ARG A 137 -3.96 42.63 14.95
C ARG A 137 -3.47 44.01 15.37
N PRO A 138 -2.26 44.41 14.97
CA PRO A 138 -1.82 45.77 15.21
C PRO A 138 -2.79 46.70 14.49
N THR A 139 -3.62 47.40 15.24
CA THR A 139 -4.41 48.51 14.73
C THR A 139 -3.39 49.48 14.17
N GLY A 140 -3.34 49.64 12.84
CA GLY A 140 -2.44 50.56 12.17
C GLY A 140 -2.70 51.98 12.65
N ALA A 141 -2.02 52.37 13.73
CA ALA A 141 -1.89 53.73 14.24
C ALA A 141 -0.40 54.00 14.47
N GLY A 142 0.33 53.98 13.36
CA GLY A 142 1.69 54.49 13.24
C GLY A 142 1.73 55.48 12.09
N VAL A 143 1.05 56.62 12.24
CA VAL A 143 1.36 57.84 11.48
C VAL A 143 2.75 58.28 11.95
N GLY A 144 3.78 57.81 11.24
CA GLY A 144 5.14 58.32 11.36
C GLY A 144 5.22 59.64 10.60
N SER A 145 5.12 60.75 11.33
CA SER A 145 5.59 62.05 10.88
C SER A 145 7.09 61.96 10.61
N CYS A 146 7.51 62.22 9.38
CA CYS A 146 8.86 62.65 9.02
C CYS A 146 8.73 63.94 8.21
#